data_AF-A0A0G0E3Z0-F1
#
_entry.id   AF-A0A0G0E3Z0-F1
#
_cell.length_a   1.000
_cell.length_b   1.000
_cell.length_c   1.000
_cell.angle_alpha   90.00
_cell.angle_beta   90.00
_cell.angle_gamma   90.00
#
_symmetry.space_group_name_H-M   'P 1'
#
loop_
_entity.id
_entity.type
_entity.pdbx_description
1 polymer ?
#
loop_
_entity_poly.entity_id
_entity_poly.type
_entity_poly.pdbx_seq_one_letter_code
_entity_poly.pdbx_strand_id
1 'polypeptide(L)' 'MKELKVKNMHCESCAKIIQMELEESGYINKIISVELTNPQNNIGVVKFKDLDQNEIEKAKAVIQKAGEYVVLN' A
#
# COMPACT_ATOMS: atom_id res chain seq x y z
N MET A 1 -13.77 -2.62 5.27
CA MET A 1 -12.59 -1.76 5.07
C MET A 1 -11.37 -2.38 5.71
N LYS A 2 -10.23 -2.40 5.00
CA LYS A 2 -8.94 -2.90 5.50
C LYS A 2 -7.85 -1.86 5.27
N GLU A 3 -6.92 -1.74 6.20
CA GLU A 3 -5.79 -0.82 6.11
C GLU A 3 -4.47 -1.58 6.26
N LEU A 4 -3.48 -1.22 5.45
CA LEU A 4 -2.10 -1.72 5.54
C LEU A 4 -1.17 -0.53 5.79
N LYS A 5 -0.34 -0.63 6.84
CA LYS A 5 0.70 0.34 7.13
C LYS A 5 1.97 -0.03 6.36
N VAL A 6 2.57 0.93 5.68
CA VAL A 6 3.73 0.72 4.82
C VAL A 6 4.88 1.58 5.30
N LYS A 7 5.96 0.95 5.77
CA LYS A 7 7.21 1.60 6.14
C LYS A 7 8.08 1.85 4.90
N ASN A 8 8.97 2.83 5.01
CA ASN A 8 9.87 3.36 3.97
C ASN A 8 9.16 4.16 2.85
N MET A 9 7.87 4.48 3.03
CA MET A 9 7.20 5.49 2.24
C MET A 9 7.65 6.86 2.77
N HIS A 10 8.57 7.54 2.08
CA HIS A 10 9.19 8.79 2.57
C HIS A 10 8.71 10.04 1.81
N CYS A 11 7.97 9.88 0.72
CA CYS A 11 7.41 10.98 -0.05
C CYS A 11 6.11 10.59 -0.77
N GLU A 12 5.42 11.58 -1.35
CA GLU A 12 4.20 11.35 -2.14
C GLU A 12 4.44 10.50 -3.40
N SER A 13 5.64 10.56 -3.97
CA SER A 13 5.99 9.71 -5.12
C SER A 13 5.99 8.22 -4.74
N CYS A 14 6.39 7.88 -3.51
CA CYS A 14 6.28 6.50 -3.02
C CYS A 14 4.81 6.04 -2.97
N ALA A 15 3.90 6.91 -2.53
CA ALA A 15 2.47 6.62 -2.52
C ALA A 15 1.94 6.37 -3.94
N LYS A 16 2.34 7.20 -4.92
CA LYS A 16 1.96 7.01 -6.33
C LYS A 16 2.51 5.71 -6.92
N ILE A 17 3.76 5.35 -6.65
CA ILE A 17 4.36 4.09 -7.11
C ILE A 17 3.57 2.91 -6.55
N ILE A 18 3.31 2.89 -5.24
CA ILE A 18 2.52 1.84 -4.60
C ILE A 18 1.11 1.75 -5.22
N GLN A 19 0.46 2.90 -5.46
CA GLN A 19 -0.84 2.93 -6.10
C GLN A 19 -0.82 2.32 -7.50
N MET A 20 0.13 2.73 -8.37
CA MET A 20 0.23 2.21 -9.73
C MET A 20 0.46 0.69 -9.75
N GLU A 21 1.37 0.18 -8.93
CA GLU A 21 1.68 -1.25 -8.86
C GLU A 21 0.48 -2.09 -8.39
N LEU A 22 -0.30 -1.57 -7.44
CA LEU A 22 -1.54 -2.19 -6.99
C LEU A 22 -2.62 -2.13 -8.09
N GLU A 23 -2.76 -1.02 -8.79
CA GLU A 23 -3.70 -0.86 -9.90
C GLU A 23 -3.40 -1.84 -11.05
N GLU A 24 -2.13 -1.92 -11.48
CA GLU A 24 -1.65 -2.87 -12.49
C GLU A 24 -1.84 -4.34 -12.06
N SER A 25 -1.78 -4.60 -10.75
CA SER A 25 -2.05 -5.91 -10.16
C SER A 25 -3.56 -6.23 -9.99
N GLY A 26 -4.46 -5.36 -10.45
CA GLY A 26 -5.90 -5.58 -10.46
C GLY A 26 -6.67 -5.00 -9.27
N TYR A 27 -6.05 -4.18 -8.43
CA TYR A 27 -6.69 -3.56 -7.25
C TYR A 27 -7.31 -2.19 -7.53
N ILE A 28 -7.38 -1.74 -8.80
CA ILE A 28 -7.87 -0.39 -9.16
C ILE A 28 -9.22 -0.03 -8.55
N ASN A 29 -10.15 -0.97 -8.54
CA ASN A 29 -11.46 -0.75 -7.96
C ASN A 29 -11.49 -0.96 -6.44
N LYS A 30 -10.43 -1.48 -5.83
CA LYS A 30 -10.38 -1.85 -4.41
C LYS A 30 -9.63 -0.85 -3.54
N ILE A 31 -8.73 -0.04 -4.11
CA ILE A 31 -8.00 1.00 -3.38
C ILE A 31 -8.96 2.15 -3.06
N ILE A 32 -8.97 2.56 -1.80
CA ILE A 32 -9.68 3.76 -1.32
C ILE A 32 -8.71 4.94 -1.30
N SER A 33 -7.52 4.75 -0.73
CA SER A 33 -6.46 5.77 -0.75
C SER A 33 -5.07 5.16 -0.48
N VAL A 34 -4.04 5.89 -0.93
CA VAL A 34 -2.62 5.60 -0.66
C VAL A 34 -1.96 6.90 -0.23
N GLU A 35 -1.56 6.99 1.04
CA GLU A 35 -1.14 8.27 1.63
C GLU A 35 0.07 8.11 2.55
N LEU A 36 0.96 9.11 2.53
CA LEU A 36 2.00 9.26 3.53
C LEU A 36 1.39 9.87 4.80
N THR A 37 1.24 9.08 5.87
CA THR A 37 0.53 9.52 7.09
C THR A 37 1.47 9.92 8.23
N ASN A 38 2.71 9.44 8.22
CA ASN A 38 3.75 9.84 9.16
C ASN A 38 5.09 10.05 8.43
N PRO A 39 5.34 11.26 7.91
CA PRO A 39 6.59 11.59 7.22
C PRO A 39 7.83 11.45 8.11
N GLN A 40 7.71 11.71 9.42
CA GLN A 40 8.86 11.64 10.34
C GLN A 40 9.41 10.22 10.50
N ASN A 41 8.53 9.21 10.38
CA ASN A 41 8.89 7.80 10.50
C ASN A 41 8.87 7.06 9.15
N ASN A 42 8.66 7.77 8.03
CA ASN A 42 8.49 7.19 6.70
C ASN A 42 7.39 6.12 6.66
N ILE A 43 6.22 6.40 7.25
CA ILE A 43 5.08 5.47 7.28
C ILE A 43 3.93 6.03 6.46
N GLY A 44 3.50 5.25 5.47
CA GLY A 44 2.26 5.44 4.75
C GLY A 44 1.17 4.45 5.14
N VAL A 45 -0.02 4.70 4.63
CA VAL A 45 -1.19 3.82 4.77
C VAL A 45 -1.83 3.61 3.41
N VAL A 46 -2.11 2.35 3.12
CA VAL A 46 -2.94 1.93 1.98
C VAL A 46 -4.28 1.46 2.54
N LYS A 47 -5.38 2.07 2.07
CA LYS A 47 -6.74 1.70 2.46
C LYS A 47 -7.42 0.97 1.32
N PHE A 48 -8.10 -0.12 1.65
CA PHE A 48 -8.84 -0.94 0.69
C PHE A 48 -10.29 -1.15 1.12
N LYS A 49 -11.17 -1.26 0.12
CA LYS A 49 -12.52 -1.78 0.29
C LYS A 49 -12.48 -3.31 0.20
N ASP A 50 -13.08 -3.96 1.20
CA ASP A 50 -13.45 -5.37 1.20
C ASP A 50 -12.40 -6.34 0.61
N LEU A 51 -11.20 -6.36 1.19
CA LEU A 51 -10.21 -7.40 0.93
C LEU A 51 -10.43 -8.60 1.83
N ASP A 52 -10.40 -9.79 1.24
CA ASP A 52 -10.24 -11.04 2.01
C ASP A 52 -8.78 -11.28 2.42
N GLN A 53 -8.55 -12.31 3.26
CA GLN A 53 -7.22 -12.61 3.77
C GLN A 53 -6.20 -12.99 2.69
N ASN A 54 -6.61 -13.71 1.65
CA ASN A 54 -5.73 -14.09 0.55
C ASN A 54 -5.35 -12.86 -0.29
N GLU A 55 -6.30 -11.96 -0.52
CA GLU A 55 -6.06 -10.72 -1.25
C GLU A 55 -5.18 -9.75 -0.47
N ILE A 56 -5.27 -9.73 0.87
CA ILE A 56 -4.35 -8.98 1.74
C ILE A 56 -2.91 -9.46 1.55
N GLU A 57 -2.66 -10.78 1.58
CA GLU A 57 -1.30 -11.31 1.43
C GLU A 57 -0.73 -11.04 0.03
N LYS A 58 -1.58 -11.11 -1.01
CA LYS A 58 -1.19 -10.70 -2.37
C LYS A 58 -0.88 -9.21 -2.45
N ALA A 59 -1.71 -8.35 -1.86
CA ALA A 59 -1.48 -6.90 -1.84
C ALA A 59 -0.18 -6.54 -1.11
N LYS A 60 0.12 -7.22 0.01
CA LYS A 60 1.42 -7.10 0.71
C LYS A 60 2.58 -7.43 -0.21
N ALA A 61 2.49 -8.54 -0.94
CA ALA A 61 3.54 -8.97 -1.86
C ALA A 61 3.75 -7.98 -3.03
N VAL A 62 2.68 -7.36 -3.54
CA VAL A 62 2.78 -6.29 -4.56
C VAL A 62 3.49 -5.06 -3.99
N ILE A 63 3.07 -4.58 -2.81
CA ILE A 63 3.69 -3.42 -2.16
C ILE A 63 5.19 -3.67 -1.91
N GLN A 64 5.56 -4.87 -1.46
CA GLN A 64 6.97 -5.24 -1.21
C GLN A 64 7.80 -5.40 -2.49
N LYS A 65 7.18 -5.64 -3.65
CA LYS A 65 7.87 -5.72 -4.95
C LYS A 65 8.05 -4.35 -5.61
N ALA A 66 7.18 -3.39 -5.28
CA ALA A 66 7.23 -2.02 -5.78
C ALA A 66 8.49 -1.24 -5.34
N GLY A 67 9.24 -1.74 -4.35
CA GLY A 67 10.46 -1.12 -3.85
C GLY A 67 10.86 -1.67 -2.48
N GLU A 68 11.69 -0.93 -1.74
CA GLU A 68 12.14 -1.31 -0.39
C GLU A 68 11.06 -1.08 0.70
N TYR A 69 9.79 -1.30 0.36
CA TYR A 69 8.66 -1.07 1.26
C TYR A 69 8.42 -2.26 2.19
N VAL A 70 8.08 -1.98 3.45
CA VAL A 70 7.77 -3.03 4.43
C VAL A 70 6.35 -2.83 4.95
N VAL A 71 5.49 -3.82 4.75
CA VAL A 71 4.14 -3.80 5.33
C VAL A 71 4.20 -4.23 6.79
N LEU A 72 3.68 -3.38 7.68
CA LEU A 72 3.58 -3.64 9.11
C LEU A 72 2.27 -4.37 9.41
N ASN A 73 2.32 -5.39 10.28
CA ASN A 73 1.15 -6.15 10.74
C ASN A 73 0.25 -5.34 11.67
#